data_AF-A0A8B6CZW6-F1
#
_entry.id   AF-A0A8B6CZW6-F1
#
_cell.length_a   1.000
_cell.length_b   1.000
_cell.length_c   1.000
_cell.angle_alpha   90.00
_cell.angle_beta   90.00
_cell.angle_gamma   90.00
#
_symmetry.space_group_name_H-M   'P 1'
#
loop_
_entity.id
_entity.type
_entity.pdbx_description
1 polymer ?
#
loop_
_entity_poly.entity_id
_entity_poly.type
_entity_poly.pdbx_seq_one_letter_code
_entity_poly.pdbx_strand_id
1 'polypeptide(L)'
;MDNGGTTKRAKGVKRNVIERNITFDEYKRCLDTQQEIYKSMNIFRSHRHQIFIQEINKVALSAKDTKRHILPGGVTTLAHGHYKISG
;
A
#
# COMPACT_ATOMS: atom_id res chain seq x y z
N MET A 1 7.17 -0.06 25.83
CA MET A 1 5.73 0.20 26.00
C MET A 1 5.25 0.80 24.70
N ASP A 2 4.44 0.08 23.94
CA ASP A 2 3.79 0.60 22.73
C ASP A 2 2.64 1.50 23.19
N ASN A 3 2.82 2.82 23.09
CA ASN A 3 1.71 3.76 23.29
C ASN A 3 0.70 3.43 22.19
N GLY A 4 -0.49 2.95 22.53
CA GLY A 4 -1.53 2.43 21.63
C GLY A 4 -2.10 3.40 20.58
N GLY A 5 -1.28 4.23 19.96
CA GLY A 5 -1.58 5.06 18.82
C GLY A 5 -1.48 4.24 17.52
N THR A 6 -2.48 4.38 16.67
CA THR A 6 -2.51 3.71 15.37
C THR A 6 -1.38 4.19 14.46
N THR A 7 -0.41 3.31 14.19
CA THR A 7 0.66 3.60 13.24
C THR A 7 0.26 3.20 11.82
N LYS A 8 0.20 4.16 10.90
CA LYS A 8 -0.10 3.94 9.48
C LYS A 8 1.18 3.80 8.66
N ARG A 9 1.19 2.90 7.67
CA ARG A 9 2.32 2.64 6.77
C ARG A 9 1.84 2.44 5.33
N ALA A 10 2.55 3.06 4.40
CA ALA A 10 2.36 2.90 2.95
C ALA A 10 3.71 3.04 2.24
N LYS A 11 4.17 2.01 1.54
CA LYS A 11 5.53 1.97 0.99
C LYS A 11 5.70 3.05 -0.10
N GLY A 12 6.72 3.89 0.09
CA GLY A 12 7.07 4.93 -0.89
C GLY A 12 6.06 6.07 -0.98
N VAL A 13 5.16 6.21 0.01
CA VAL A 13 4.32 7.40 0.22
C VAL A 13 4.96 8.25 1.31
N LYS A 14 4.92 9.57 1.18
CA LYS A 14 5.47 10.48 2.19
C LYS A 14 4.70 10.38 3.51
N ARG A 15 5.43 10.50 4.63
CA ARG A 15 4.87 10.42 5.99
C ARG A 15 3.71 11.40 6.23
N ASN A 16 3.86 12.66 5.79
CA ASN A 16 2.83 13.68 5.96
C ASN A 16 1.52 13.31 5.24
N VAL A 17 1.60 12.68 4.06
CA VAL A 17 0.44 12.19 3.32
C VAL A 17 -0.18 10.99 4.01
N ILE A 18 0.62 10.07 4.55
CA ILE A 18 0.12 8.93 5.33
C ILE A 18 -0.65 9.41 6.57
N GLU A 19 -0.10 10.37 7.30
CA GLU A 19 -0.70 10.84 8.55
C GLU A 19 -1.99 11.61 8.32
N ARG A 20 -2.03 12.48 7.29
CA ARG A 20 -3.15 13.40 7.04
C ARG A 20 -4.21 12.88 6.08
N ASN A 21 -3.81 12.09 5.09
CA ASN A 21 -4.68 11.73 3.97
C ASN A 21 -5.04 10.25 3.91
N ILE A 22 -4.54 9.41 4.83
CA ILE A 22 -4.92 7.99 4.91
C ILE A 22 -5.68 7.73 6.21
N THR A 23 -6.89 7.18 6.12
CA THR A 23 -7.71 6.78 7.29
C THR A 23 -7.79 5.27 7.42
N PHE A 24 -8.24 4.77 8.58
CA PHE A 24 -8.49 3.34 8.77
C PHE A 24 -9.55 2.80 7.80
N ASP A 25 -10.61 3.57 7.55
CA ASP A 25 -11.67 3.19 6.60
C ASP A 25 -11.14 3.01 5.18
N GLU A 26 -10.09 3.74 4.80
CA GLU A 26 -9.43 3.53 3.51
C GLU A 26 -8.71 2.17 3.46
N TYR A 27 -8.07 1.72 4.54
CA TYR A 27 -7.54 0.35 4.60
C TYR A 27 -8.65 -0.68 4.44
N LYS A 28 -9.76 -0.51 5.17
CA LYS A 28 -10.91 -1.42 5.10
C LYS A 28 -11.52 -1.44 3.69
N ARG A 29 -11.76 -0.27 3.10
CA ARG A 29 -12.26 -0.16 1.72
C ARG A 29 -11.33 -0.84 0.73
N CYS A 30 -10.01 -0.60 0.83
CA CYS A 30 -9.03 -1.24 -0.05
C CYS A 30 -9.10 -2.78 0.04
N LEU A 31 -9.27 -3.31 1.25
CA LEU A 31 -9.39 -4.75 1.49
C LEU A 31 -10.71 -5.32 0.96
N ASP A 32 -11.83 -4.68 1.27
CA ASP A 32 -13.17 -5.19 0.96
C ASP A 32 -13.48 -5.09 -0.55
N THR A 33 -13.09 -4.00 -1.20
CA THR A 33 -13.37 -3.79 -2.63
C THR A 33 -12.25 -4.28 -3.54
N GLN A 34 -11.11 -4.66 -2.99
CA GLN A 34 -9.87 -5.00 -3.73
C GLN A 34 -9.38 -3.86 -4.64
N GLN A 35 -9.87 -2.63 -4.44
CA GLN A 35 -9.47 -1.46 -5.22
C GLN A 35 -8.26 -0.78 -4.60
N GLU A 36 -7.33 -0.39 -5.47
CA GLU A 36 -6.14 0.35 -5.08
C GLU A 36 -6.52 1.80 -4.71
N ILE A 37 -5.91 2.32 -3.64
CA ILE A 37 -6.09 3.70 -3.21
C ILE A 37 -4.88 4.50 -3.61
N TYR A 38 -5.11 5.59 -4.33
CA TYR A 38 -4.07 6.49 -4.79
C TYR A 38 -4.02 7.75 -3.92
N LYS A 39 -2.83 8.31 -3.75
CA LYS A 39 -2.61 9.60 -3.08
C LYS A 39 -1.62 10.46 -3.85
N SER A 40 -2.00 11.72 -4.04
CA SER A 40 -1.12 12.76 -4.56
C SER A 40 -0.04 13.14 -3.54
N MET A 41 1.17 13.37 -4.02
CA MET A 41 2.24 13.96 -3.24
C MET A 41 3.23 14.72 -4.12
N ASN A 42 3.67 15.89 -3.64
CA ASN A 42 4.77 16.64 -4.25
C ASN A 42 6.10 16.00 -3.89
N ILE A 43 6.97 15.77 -4.85
CA ILE A 43 8.29 15.14 -4.67
C ILE A 43 9.37 15.91 -5.43
N PHE A 44 10.61 15.82 -4.95
CA PHE A 44 11.79 16.22 -5.71
C PHE A 44 12.23 15.05 -6.58
N ARG A 45 12.44 15.30 -7.87
CA ARG A 45 12.90 14.30 -8.83
C ARG A 45 14.00 14.84 -9.71
N SER A 46 15.02 14.00 -9.91
CA SER A 46 16.09 14.28 -10.86
C SER A 46 15.82 13.52 -12.15
N HIS A 47 15.81 14.24 -13.27
CA HIS A 47 15.80 13.67 -14.62
C HIS A 47 16.98 14.23 -15.38
N ARG A 48 17.89 13.37 -15.88
CA ARG A 48 19.09 13.77 -16.62
C ARG A 48 19.88 14.88 -15.91
N HIS A 49 20.12 14.71 -14.61
CA HIS A 49 20.82 15.68 -13.74
C HIS A 49 20.11 17.03 -13.52
N GLN A 50 18.86 17.19 -13.95
CA GLN A 50 18.04 18.37 -13.66
C GLN A 50 16.99 18.03 -12.60
N ILE A 51 16.87 18.88 -11.58
CA ILE A 51 15.96 18.67 -10.44
C ILE A 51 14.66 19.43 -10.68
N PHE A 52 13.55 18.73 -10.49
CA PHE A 52 12.19 19.25 -10.62
C PHE A 52 11.39 18.96 -9.35
N ILE A 53 10.46 19.85 -9.04
CA ILE A 53 9.34 19.54 -8.15
C ILE A 53 8.22 19.01 -9.02
N GLN A 54 7.70 17.83 -8.68
CA GLN A 54 6.62 17.19 -9.43
C GLN A 54 5.56 16.69 -8.47
N GLU A 55 4.29 16.90 -8.81
CA GLU A 55 3.19 16.17 -8.20
C GLU A 55 3.10 14.78 -8.82
N ILE A 56 3.05 13.74 -7.99
CA ILE A 56 2.76 12.39 -8.45
C ILE A 56 1.55 11.82 -7.73
N ASN A 57 0.73 11.07 -8.46
CA ASN A 57 -0.35 10.29 -7.88
C ASN A 57 0.09 8.82 -7.76
N LYS A 58 0.31 8.34 -6.54
CA LYS A 58 0.92 7.02 -6.28
C LYS A 58 -0.08 6.08 -5.62
N VAL A 59 -0.04 4.79 -5.97
CA VAL A 59 -0.71 3.73 -5.20
C VAL A 59 -0.18 3.76 -3.76
N ALA A 60 -1.05 4.14 -2.84
CA ALA A 60 -0.77 4.19 -1.41
C ALA A 60 -1.16 2.89 -0.71
N LEU A 61 -2.32 2.32 -1.06
CA LEU A 61 -2.81 1.05 -0.52
C LEU A 61 -3.22 0.13 -1.66
N SER A 62 -2.91 -1.16 -1.51
CA SER A 62 -3.33 -2.24 -2.40
C SER A 62 -3.56 -3.48 -1.56
N ALA A 63 -4.63 -4.23 -1.84
CA ALA A 63 -4.92 -5.50 -1.18
C ALA A 63 -4.12 -6.68 -1.75
N LYS A 64 -3.41 -6.47 -2.88
CA LYS A 64 -2.62 -7.51 -3.54
C LYS A 64 -1.35 -7.80 -2.75
N ASP A 65 -1.21 -9.02 -2.27
CA ASP A 65 0.06 -9.53 -1.76
C ASP A 65 0.69 -10.47 -2.81
N THR A 66 1.65 -9.96 -3.57
CA THR A 66 2.31 -10.72 -4.64
C THR A 66 3.13 -11.91 -4.14
N LYS A 67 3.39 -12.01 -2.83
CA LYS A 67 4.14 -13.13 -2.23
C LYS A 67 3.20 -14.20 -1.66
N ARG A 68 1.89 -14.01 -1.76
CA ARG A 68 0.87 -14.88 -1.20
C ARG A 68 -0.21 -15.22 -2.23
N HIS A 69 -0.67 -16.47 -2.21
CA HIS A 69 -1.88 -16.89 -2.91
C HIS A 69 -3.06 -16.83 -1.92
N ILE A 70 -4.01 -15.93 -2.17
CA ILE A 70 -5.21 -15.77 -1.34
C ILE A 70 -6.21 -16.88 -1.71
N LEU A 71 -6.69 -17.63 -0.72
CA LEU A 71 -7.68 -18.70 -0.93
C LEU A 71 -9.12 -18.12 -1.05
N PRO A 72 -10.11 -18.88 -1.54
CA PRO A 72 -11.48 -18.37 -1.77
C PRO A 72 -12.16 -17.72 -0.55
N GLY A 73 -11.71 -18.03 0.66
CA GLY A 73 -12.21 -17.40 1.89
C GLY A 73 -11.62 -16.01 2.20
N GLY A 74 -10.70 -15.48 1.37
CA GLY A 74 -10.13 -14.13 1.50
C GLY A 74 -9.18 -13.89 2.68
N VAL A 75 -9.22 -14.74 3.70
CA VAL A 75 -8.40 -14.62 4.93
C VAL A 75 -7.19 -15.54 4.90
N THR A 76 -7.39 -16.79 4.48
CA THR A 76 -6.31 -17.78 4.44
C THR A 76 -5.44 -17.55 3.21
N THR A 77 -4.13 -17.53 3.41
CA THR A 77 -3.17 -17.37 2.32
C THR A 77 -2.09 -18.45 2.34
N LEU A 78 -1.64 -18.86 1.16
CA LEU A 78 -0.49 -19.74 0.99
C LEU A 78 0.71 -18.91 0.52
N ALA A 79 1.92 -19.25 0.95
CA ALA A 79 3.13 -18.60 0.42
C ALA A 79 3.35 -18.96 -1.06
N HIS A 80 3.93 -18.05 -1.83
CA HIS A 80 4.35 -18.36 -3.21
C HIS A 80 5.22 -19.62 -3.24
N GLY A 81 4.96 -20.54 -4.17
CA GLY A 81 5.66 -21.83 -4.29
C GLY A 81 5.23 -22.92 -3.30
N HIS A 82 4.16 -22.70 -2.53
CA HIS A 82 3.62 -23.71 -1.64
C HIS A 82 3.07 -24.93 -2.43
N TYR A 83 3.35 -26.16 -1.97
CA TYR A 83 3.02 -27.40 -2.67
C TYR A 83 1.53 -27.56 -3.03
N LYS A 84 0.61 -26.94 -2.26
CA LYS A 84 -0.83 -26.93 -2.54
C LYS A 84 -1.27 -25.94 -3.64
N ILE A 85 -0.39 -25.05 -4.10
CA ILE A 85 -0.67 -24.09 -5.18
C ILE A 85 -0.43 -24.75 -6.54
N SER A 86 0.57 -25.63 -6.62
CA SER A 86 0.95 -26.37 -7.83
C SER A 86 0.87 -27.86 -7.54
N GLY A 87 -0.33 -28.41 -7.78
CA GLY A 87 -0.60 -29.84 -7.98
C GLY A 87 -1.28 -30.01 -9.33
#